data_AF-A0A9E3Z9C6-F1
#
_entry.id   AF-A0A9E3Z9C6-F1
#
_cell.length_a   1.000
_cell.length_b   1.000
_cell.length_c   1.000
_cell.angle_alpha   90.00
_cell.angle_beta   90.00
_cell.angle_gamma   90.00
#
_symmetry.space_group_name_H-M   'P 1'
#
loop_
_entity.id
_entity.type
_entity.pdbx_description
1 polymer ?
#
loop_
_entity_poly.entity_id
_entity_poly.type
_entity_poly.pdbx_seq_one_letter_code
_entity_poly.pdbx_strand_id
1 'polypeptide(L)'
;MTLKQKPGFAGARSRPFGLAGWLALALLAWAPLPYGSIEPLPLALLAVATGLVLIVVAAATWRERPTFPWPVWLCLALFLVPLAWGWLQTRTFLPAGWGHPFWRVALEAGLPASPRVSLADDLWVEPWLRLAMGLAAFAAFFLLGRDRGRAARLAGGFVAIATGYAVFGLGQQAFGFTFLRQDWQQGLTSTFINRNHFALYLNMAALLALCLLLDPLLRPAARVPPLPAAAGRKRRRASGAKAPPRSRLRRPARRLARHALQGRPAQPRPRRARRPLRRHASRPDQGDGLPRGRPRRARPGGGSRSGSSATPSSTASRTSAARRASRAQGDSRFGG
;
A
#
# COMPACT_ATOMS: atom_id res chain seq x y z
N MET A 1 3.52 25.40 -30.89
CA MET A 1 3.83 25.18 -29.46
C MET A 1 4.66 23.90 -29.37
N THR A 2 5.98 24.03 -29.47
CA THR A 2 6.92 22.90 -29.57
C THR A 2 7.15 22.34 -28.17
N LEU A 3 6.54 21.19 -27.88
CA LEU A 3 6.83 20.40 -26.68
C LEU A 3 8.30 20.00 -26.73
N LYS A 4 9.12 20.70 -25.95
CA LYS A 4 10.53 20.41 -25.73
C LYS A 4 10.60 19.01 -25.10
N GLN A 5 10.80 17.98 -25.92
CA GLN A 5 10.94 16.61 -25.46
C GLN A 5 12.12 16.56 -24.50
N LYS A 6 11.85 16.27 -23.23
CA LYS A 6 12.89 15.95 -22.25
C LYS A 6 13.71 14.79 -22.84
N PRO A 7 15.05 14.85 -22.78
CA PRO A 7 15.90 13.79 -23.29
C PRO A 7 15.43 12.46 -22.70
N GLY A 8 15.11 11.52 -23.59
CA GLY A 8 14.60 10.21 -23.20
C GLY A 8 15.58 9.51 -22.28
N PHE A 9 15.03 8.77 -21.31
CA PHE A 9 15.72 7.89 -20.36
C PHE A 9 16.39 6.69 -21.06
N ALA A 10 17.17 6.94 -22.11
CA ALA A 10 17.96 5.92 -22.78
C ALA A 10 19.22 5.65 -21.95
N GLY A 11 19.27 4.50 -21.27
CA GLY A 11 20.53 3.93 -20.76
C GLY A 11 20.88 4.20 -19.30
N ALA A 12 19.92 4.55 -18.44
CA ALA A 12 20.18 4.47 -17.00
C ALA A 12 20.35 2.98 -16.64
N ARG A 13 21.60 2.53 -16.40
CA ARG A 13 21.86 1.19 -15.86
C ARG A 13 20.99 1.01 -14.63
N SER A 14 20.06 0.07 -14.69
CA SER A 14 19.18 -0.24 -13.56
C SER A 14 20.07 -0.54 -12.35
N ARG A 15 19.91 0.24 -11.27
CA ARG A 15 20.64 -0.04 -10.04
C ARG A 15 20.30 -1.47 -9.58
N PRO A 16 21.25 -2.20 -8.96
CA PRO A 16 20.96 -3.51 -8.41
C PRO A 16 19.76 -3.40 -7.44
N PHE A 17 18.92 -4.43 -7.41
CA PHE A 17 17.73 -4.46 -6.56
C PHE A 17 18.10 -4.27 -5.07
N GLY A 18 19.29 -4.75 -4.70
CA GLY A 18 19.91 -4.51 -3.41
C GLY A 18 19.16 -5.15 -2.25
N LEU A 19 19.74 -5.04 -1.05
CA LEU A 19 19.13 -5.51 0.19
C LEU A 19 17.75 -4.90 0.43
N ALA A 20 17.62 -3.58 0.19
CA ALA A 20 16.37 -2.86 0.43
C ALA A 20 15.19 -3.38 -0.39
N GLY A 21 15.41 -3.73 -1.67
CA GLY A 21 14.36 -4.32 -2.51
C GLY A 21 13.95 -5.71 -2.04
N TRP A 22 14.93 -6.55 -1.67
CA TRP A 22 14.65 -7.90 -1.18
C TRP A 22 13.92 -7.90 0.15
N LEU A 23 14.31 -7.03 1.08
CA LEU A 23 13.58 -6.86 2.34
C LEU A 23 12.14 -6.37 2.12
N ALA A 24 11.91 -5.48 1.15
CA ALA A 24 10.56 -5.06 0.80
C ALA A 24 9.70 -6.20 0.22
N LEU A 25 10.29 -7.10 -0.59
CA LEU A 25 9.59 -8.31 -1.06
C LEU A 25 9.34 -9.30 0.08
N ALA A 26 10.31 -9.49 0.98
CA ALA A 26 10.14 -10.33 2.16
C ALA A 26 9.00 -9.80 3.05
N LEU A 27 8.90 -8.47 3.22
CA LEU A 27 7.80 -7.83 3.92
C LEU A 27 6.45 -8.11 3.24
N LEU A 28 6.36 -8.01 1.91
CA LEU A 28 5.13 -8.36 1.16
C LEU A 28 4.77 -9.84 1.30
N ALA A 29 5.77 -10.71 1.29
CA ALA A 29 5.56 -12.15 1.49
C ALA A 29 5.10 -12.45 2.92
N TRP A 30 5.59 -11.70 3.92
CA TRP A 30 5.22 -11.86 5.31
C TRP A 30 3.86 -11.26 5.65
N ALA A 31 3.45 -10.15 5.02
CA ALA A 31 2.25 -9.40 5.43
C ALA A 31 0.96 -10.26 5.53
N PRO A 32 0.70 -11.23 4.65
CA PRO A 32 -0.46 -12.11 4.79
C PRO A 32 -0.35 -13.17 5.92
N LEU A 33 0.79 -13.29 6.59
CA LEU A 33 1.10 -14.30 7.60
C LEU A 33 1.29 -13.69 9.01
N PRO A 34 0.70 -14.31 10.06
CA PRO A 34 -0.49 -15.15 10.06
C PRO A 34 -1.78 -14.31 9.96
N TYR A 35 -2.86 -14.90 9.42
CA TYR A 35 -4.21 -14.33 9.41
C TYR A 35 -4.38 -13.00 8.66
N GLY A 36 -3.52 -12.69 7.69
CA GLY A 36 -3.52 -11.36 7.08
C GLY A 36 -3.04 -10.25 8.01
N SER A 37 -2.31 -10.61 9.09
CA SER A 37 -1.84 -9.71 10.15
C SER A 37 -2.95 -8.87 10.80
N ILE A 38 -4.16 -9.45 10.96
CA ILE A 38 -5.28 -8.74 11.61
C ILE A 38 -5.25 -8.84 13.14
N GLU A 39 -4.56 -9.84 13.69
CA GLU A 39 -4.41 -10.04 15.12
C GLU A 39 -3.38 -9.06 15.71
N PRO A 40 -3.51 -8.65 17.00
CA PRO A 40 -2.68 -7.60 17.58
C PRO A 40 -1.17 -7.87 17.50
N LEU A 41 -0.73 -9.09 17.80
CA LEU A 41 0.68 -9.45 17.78
C LEU A 41 1.26 -9.48 16.36
N PRO A 42 0.67 -10.23 15.38
CA PRO A 42 1.06 -10.16 13.98
C PRO A 42 1.10 -8.74 13.40
N LEU A 43 0.09 -7.93 13.73
CA LEU A 43 0.01 -6.54 13.30
C LEU A 43 1.18 -5.71 13.84
N ALA A 44 1.49 -5.84 15.14
CA ALA A 44 2.61 -5.14 15.76
C ALA A 44 3.96 -5.55 15.14
N LEU A 45 4.17 -6.84 14.91
CA LEU A 45 5.37 -7.35 14.23
C LEU A 45 5.49 -6.81 12.80
N LEU A 46 4.38 -6.78 12.05
CA LEU A 46 4.35 -6.23 10.69
C LEU A 46 4.65 -4.72 10.71
N ALA A 47 4.13 -3.97 11.67
CA ALA A 47 4.39 -2.55 11.82
C ALA A 47 5.87 -2.27 12.09
N VAL A 48 6.49 -3.01 13.02
CA VAL A 48 7.94 -2.91 13.32
C VAL A 48 8.77 -3.27 12.08
N ALA A 49 8.46 -4.40 11.42
CA ALA A 49 9.16 -4.81 10.21
C ALA A 49 9.05 -3.76 9.10
N THR A 50 7.86 -3.16 8.92
CA THR A 50 7.63 -2.09 7.94
C THR A 50 8.48 -0.85 8.25
N GLY A 51 8.56 -0.45 9.52
CA GLY A 51 9.41 0.65 9.97
C GLY A 51 10.90 0.39 9.70
N LEU A 52 11.39 -0.81 10.02
CA LEU A 52 12.77 -1.22 9.75
C LEU A 52 13.09 -1.22 8.24
N VAL A 53 12.19 -1.77 7.42
CA VAL A 53 12.33 -1.74 5.95
C VAL A 53 12.38 -0.30 5.45
N LEU A 54 11.52 0.58 5.95
CA LEU A 54 11.55 2.00 5.57
C LEU A 54 12.90 2.65 5.92
N ILE A 55 13.46 2.39 7.10
CA ILE A 55 14.78 2.92 7.49
C ILE A 55 15.86 2.44 6.51
N VAL A 56 15.89 1.15 6.19
CA VAL A 56 16.86 0.58 5.23
C VAL A 56 16.68 1.18 3.84
N VAL A 57 15.44 1.33 3.37
CA VAL A 57 15.13 1.95 2.08
C VAL A 57 15.54 3.42 2.05
N ALA A 58 15.24 4.18 3.11
CA ALA A 58 15.61 5.58 3.23
C ALA A 58 17.13 5.75 3.23
N ALA A 59 17.87 4.92 3.96
CA ALA A 59 19.33 4.92 3.97
C ALA A 59 19.90 4.59 2.57
N ALA A 60 19.36 3.56 1.91
CA ALA A 60 19.78 3.14 0.57
C ALA A 60 19.49 4.19 -0.52
N THR A 61 18.49 5.06 -0.31
CA THR A 61 18.04 6.06 -1.29
C THR A 61 18.36 7.50 -0.88
N TRP A 62 19.02 7.74 0.26
CA TRP A 62 19.27 9.09 0.80
C TRP A 62 19.96 10.04 -0.19
N ARG A 63 20.90 9.51 -0.99
CA ARG A 63 21.63 10.28 -2.01
C ARG A 63 20.79 10.64 -3.24
N GLU A 64 19.61 10.04 -3.42
CA GLU A 64 18.76 10.24 -4.60
C GLU A 64 17.94 11.53 -4.55
N ARG A 65 17.92 12.25 -3.41
CA ARG A 65 17.15 13.50 -3.17
C ARG A 65 15.75 13.43 -3.80
N PRO A 66 14.87 12.56 -3.27
CA PRO A 66 13.60 12.25 -3.91
C PRO A 66 12.72 13.51 -4.02
N THR A 67 12.35 13.85 -5.25
CA THR A 67 11.35 14.88 -5.52
C THR A 67 9.96 14.24 -5.58
N PHE A 68 9.04 14.67 -4.73
CA PHE A 68 7.65 14.24 -4.78
C PHE A 68 6.86 15.13 -5.76
N PRO A 69 6.04 14.54 -6.65
CA PRO A 69 5.14 15.33 -7.47
C PRO A 69 4.05 15.95 -6.58
N TRP A 70 3.52 17.11 -6.98
CA TRP A 70 2.53 17.86 -6.18
C TRP A 70 1.33 17.01 -5.70
N PRO A 71 0.75 16.07 -6.49
CA PRO A 71 -0.39 15.29 -6.01
C PRO A 71 -0.01 14.38 -4.84
N VAL A 72 1.24 13.89 -4.82
CA VAL A 72 1.73 13.08 -3.70
C VAL A 72 1.88 13.94 -2.44
N TRP A 73 2.35 15.18 -2.57
CA TRP A 73 2.36 16.12 -1.45
C TRP A 73 0.96 16.39 -0.91
N LEU A 74 -0.04 16.58 -1.78
CA LEU A 74 -1.42 16.76 -1.35
C LEU A 74 -1.95 15.51 -0.62
N CYS A 75 -1.74 14.32 -1.18
CA CYS A 75 -2.16 13.08 -0.54
C CYS A 75 -1.48 12.89 0.82
N LEU A 76 -0.18 13.19 0.92
CA LEU A 76 0.55 13.14 2.19
C LEU A 76 -0.01 14.14 3.19
N ALA A 77 -0.27 15.38 2.78
CA ALA A 77 -0.86 16.40 3.65
C ALA A 77 -2.23 15.96 4.17
N LEU A 78 -3.11 15.46 3.31
CA LEU A 78 -4.43 14.96 3.69
C LEU A 78 -4.33 13.71 4.59
N PHE A 79 -3.33 12.85 4.38
CA PHE A 79 -3.10 11.67 5.21
C PHE A 79 -2.54 12.01 6.59
N LEU A 80 -1.74 13.07 6.70
CA LEU A 80 -1.18 13.51 7.98
C LEU A 80 -2.24 14.08 8.92
N VAL A 81 -3.36 14.61 8.40
CA VAL A 81 -4.46 15.13 9.22
C VAL A 81 -5.04 14.07 10.18
N PRO A 82 -5.54 12.91 9.73
CA PRO A 82 -6.06 11.88 10.65
C PRO A 82 -4.97 11.29 11.55
N LEU A 83 -3.71 11.24 11.09
CA LEU A 83 -2.59 10.73 11.89
C LEU A 83 -2.23 11.69 13.05
N ALA A 84 -2.18 12.99 12.76
CA ALA A 84 -2.01 14.04 13.76
C ALA A 84 -3.21 14.11 14.71
N TRP A 85 -4.43 13.97 14.17
CA TRP A 85 -5.65 13.94 14.98
C TRP A 85 -5.67 12.73 15.93
N GLY A 86 -5.37 11.54 15.42
CA GLY A 86 -5.27 10.33 16.25
C GLY A 86 -4.22 10.49 17.34
N TRP A 87 -3.05 11.07 17.03
CA TRP A 87 -2.01 11.39 18.00
C TRP A 87 -2.43 12.45 19.03
N LEU A 88 -3.27 13.41 18.64
CA LEU A 88 -3.81 14.42 19.54
C LEU A 88 -4.80 13.82 20.54
N GLN A 89 -5.63 12.85 20.12
CA GLN A 89 -6.60 12.17 21.01
C GLN A 89 -5.94 11.41 22.17
N THR A 90 -4.66 11.10 22.04
CA THR A 90 -3.82 10.39 23.03
C THR A 90 -3.35 11.29 24.16
N ARG A 91 -3.45 12.61 23.98
CA ARG A 91 -2.85 13.60 24.86
C ARG A 91 -3.82 13.94 25.98
N THR A 92 -3.29 13.95 27.20
CA THR A 92 -4.03 14.30 28.43
C THR A 92 -4.04 15.81 28.72
N PHE A 93 -3.26 16.61 27.99
CA PHE A 93 -3.14 18.06 28.20
C PHE A 93 -4.11 18.89 27.36
N LEU A 94 -5.21 18.30 26.88
CA LEU A 94 -6.16 19.01 26.03
C LEU A 94 -6.95 20.07 26.81
N PRO A 95 -7.37 21.18 26.18
CA PRO A 95 -8.20 22.19 26.82
C PRO A 95 -9.46 21.56 27.42
N ALA A 96 -9.89 22.03 28.60
CA ALA A 96 -10.99 21.42 29.35
C ALA A 96 -12.31 21.26 28.57
N GLY A 97 -12.54 22.10 27.55
CA GLY A 97 -13.73 22.02 26.68
C GLY A 97 -13.66 20.98 25.55
N TRP A 98 -12.52 20.32 25.35
CA TRP A 98 -12.32 19.34 24.26
C TRP A 98 -12.52 17.90 24.72
N GLY A 99 -12.51 17.67 26.03
CA GLY A 99 -12.80 16.37 26.61
C GLY A 99 -14.26 15.98 26.40
N HIS A 100 -14.52 14.69 26.20
CA HIS A 100 -15.89 14.19 26.13
C HIS A 100 -16.64 14.48 27.44
N PRO A 101 -17.88 15.01 27.43
CA PRO A 101 -18.61 15.40 28.63
C PRO A 101 -18.76 14.28 29.68
N PHE A 102 -18.78 13.03 29.23
CA PHE A 102 -18.82 11.85 30.08
C PHE A 102 -17.69 11.79 31.11
N TRP A 103 -16.49 12.28 30.77
CA TRP A 103 -15.36 12.29 31.72
C TRP A 103 -15.62 13.20 32.92
N ARG A 104 -16.37 14.30 32.72
CA ARG A 104 -16.80 15.16 33.81
C ARG A 104 -17.79 14.44 34.72
N VAL A 105 -18.76 13.74 34.14
CA VAL A 105 -19.72 12.93 34.91
C VAL A 105 -19.02 11.82 35.71
N ALA A 106 -18.01 11.17 35.12
CA ALA A 106 -17.21 10.16 35.81
C ALA A 106 -16.43 10.75 37.00
N LEU A 107 -15.82 11.93 36.82
CA LEU A 107 -15.14 12.66 37.89
C LEU A 107 -16.10 13.08 39.01
N GLU A 108 -17.28 13.59 38.66
CA GLU A 108 -18.34 13.96 39.61
C GLU A 108 -18.86 12.74 40.40
N ALA A 109 -18.87 11.56 39.78
CA ALA A 109 -19.19 10.29 40.43
C ALA A 109 -18.02 9.71 41.28
N GLY A 110 -16.90 10.42 41.41
CA GLY A 110 -15.74 10.00 42.20
C GLY A 110 -14.87 8.91 41.53
N LEU A 111 -15.05 8.66 40.23
CA LEU A 111 -14.25 7.70 39.49
C LEU A 111 -12.91 8.33 39.05
N PRO A 112 -11.79 7.57 39.07
CA PRO A 112 -10.53 8.04 38.51
C PRO A 112 -10.67 8.15 36.98
N ALA A 113 -10.83 9.38 36.49
CA ALA A 113 -10.97 9.68 35.07
C ALA A 113 -10.01 10.80 34.65
N SER A 114 -9.54 10.75 33.41
CA SER A 114 -8.73 11.80 32.80
C SER A 114 -9.49 12.34 31.59
N PRO A 115 -9.68 13.68 31.46
CA PRO A 115 -10.38 14.24 30.31
C PRO A 115 -9.66 13.90 29.02
N ARG A 116 -10.32 13.15 28.13
CA ARG A 116 -9.83 12.82 26.78
C ARG A 116 -10.91 13.06 25.74
N VAL A 117 -10.50 13.22 24.49
CA VAL A 117 -11.44 13.42 23.37
C VAL A 117 -12.23 12.14 23.09
N SER A 118 -11.57 10.98 23.17
CA SER A 118 -12.21 9.67 23.00
C SER A 118 -12.79 9.15 24.31
N LEU A 119 -13.89 8.39 24.22
CA LEU A 119 -14.47 7.57 25.30
C LEU A 119 -13.70 6.26 25.50
N ALA A 120 -13.11 5.73 24.43
CA ALA A 120 -12.35 4.50 24.44
C ALA A 120 -10.87 4.85 24.23
N ASP A 121 -10.15 4.90 25.34
CA ASP A 121 -8.80 5.42 25.42
C ASP A 121 -7.73 4.45 24.88
N ASP A 122 -8.02 3.17 24.87
CA ASP A 122 -7.15 2.10 24.37
C ASP A 122 -7.43 1.76 22.90
N LEU A 123 -8.65 1.98 22.43
CA LEU A 123 -9.09 1.57 21.08
C LEU A 123 -8.49 2.39 19.93
N TRP A 124 -7.84 3.54 20.18
CA TRP A 124 -7.28 4.36 19.09
C TRP A 124 -5.87 3.93 18.66
N VAL A 125 -5.12 3.22 19.52
CA VAL A 125 -3.71 2.86 19.26
C VAL A 125 -3.60 1.99 18.03
N GLU A 126 -4.47 0.99 17.91
CA GLU A 126 -4.43 0.03 16.81
C GLU A 126 -4.79 0.67 15.45
N PRO A 127 -5.90 1.42 15.29
CA PRO A 127 -6.17 2.17 14.07
C PRO A 127 -5.06 3.15 13.69
N TRP A 128 -4.48 3.84 14.67
CA TRP A 128 -3.38 4.77 14.44
C TRP A 128 -2.12 4.04 13.94
N LEU A 129 -1.77 2.90 14.54
CA LEU A 129 -0.66 2.05 14.11
C LEU A 129 -0.87 1.55 12.68
N ARG A 130 -2.09 1.12 12.32
CA ARG A 130 -2.43 0.69 10.95
C ARG A 130 -2.23 1.82 9.93
N LEU A 131 -2.63 3.05 10.27
CA LEU A 131 -2.40 4.22 9.42
C LEU A 131 -0.91 4.56 9.29
N ALA A 132 -0.17 4.58 10.40
CA ALA A 132 1.26 4.85 10.40
C ALA A 132 2.05 3.80 9.60
N MET A 133 1.70 2.53 9.76
CA MET A 133 2.25 1.43 8.97
C MET A 133 1.94 1.59 7.48
N GLY A 134 0.71 1.96 7.12
CA GLY A 134 0.33 2.26 5.73
C GLY A 134 1.14 3.38 5.11
N LEU A 135 1.39 4.47 5.85
CA LEU A 135 2.25 5.57 5.41
C LEU A 135 3.71 5.13 5.25
N ALA A 136 4.22 4.34 6.19
CA ALA A 136 5.59 3.83 6.14
C ALA A 136 5.80 2.89 4.95
N ALA A 137 4.85 1.98 4.72
CA ALA A 137 4.85 1.11 3.54
C ALA A 137 4.80 1.93 2.25
N PHE A 138 3.86 2.88 2.14
CA PHE A 138 3.78 3.78 0.99
C PHE A 138 5.11 4.48 0.71
N ALA A 139 5.74 5.07 1.73
CA ALA A 139 7.03 5.76 1.58
C ALA A 139 8.12 4.80 1.09
N ALA A 140 8.23 3.60 1.67
CA ALA A 140 9.22 2.60 1.28
C ALA A 140 9.06 2.17 -0.19
N PHE A 141 7.84 1.77 -0.58
CA PHE A 141 7.57 1.34 -1.96
C PHE A 141 7.65 2.49 -2.96
N PHE A 142 7.27 3.71 -2.57
CA PHE A 142 7.43 4.89 -3.42
C PHE A 142 8.91 5.18 -3.71
N LEU A 143 9.76 5.18 -2.68
CA LEU A 143 11.20 5.42 -2.84
C LEU A 143 11.87 4.37 -3.72
N LEU A 144 11.55 3.09 -3.52
CA LEU A 144 12.07 2.00 -4.37
C LEU A 144 11.52 2.07 -5.81
N GLY A 145 10.25 2.41 -5.96
CA GLY A 145 9.52 2.45 -7.23
C GLY A 145 9.89 3.61 -8.16
N ARG A 146 10.76 4.53 -7.73
CA ARG A 146 11.26 5.63 -8.58
C ARG A 146 12.09 5.14 -9.77
N ASP A 147 12.78 4.02 -9.61
CA ASP A 147 13.47 3.36 -10.70
C ASP A 147 12.53 2.36 -11.37
N ARG A 148 12.35 2.49 -12.69
CA ARG A 148 11.43 1.64 -13.45
C ARG A 148 11.79 0.16 -13.36
N GLY A 149 13.09 -0.17 -13.32
CA GLY A 149 13.56 -1.55 -13.19
C GLY A 149 13.22 -2.14 -11.82
N ARG A 150 13.48 -1.40 -10.74
CA ARG A 150 13.08 -1.80 -9.38
C ARG A 150 11.57 -1.92 -9.23
N ALA A 151 10.80 -0.97 -9.78
CA ALA A 151 9.33 -0.99 -9.74
C ALA A 151 8.77 -2.24 -10.44
N ALA A 152 9.27 -2.56 -11.63
CA ALA A 152 8.86 -3.77 -12.36
C ALA A 152 9.20 -5.05 -11.58
N ARG A 153 10.37 -5.11 -10.93
CA ARG A 153 10.75 -6.24 -10.07
C ARG A 153 9.88 -6.36 -8.83
N LEU A 154 9.54 -5.25 -8.17
CA LEU A 154 8.63 -5.25 -7.02
C LEU A 154 7.23 -5.72 -7.42
N ALA A 155 6.70 -5.21 -8.53
CA ALA A 155 5.40 -5.63 -9.05
C ALA A 155 5.40 -7.12 -9.44
N GLY A 156 6.43 -7.58 -10.16
CA GLY A 156 6.57 -9.00 -10.53
C GLY A 156 6.73 -9.91 -9.31
N GLY A 157 7.51 -9.47 -8.31
CA GLY A 157 7.66 -10.17 -7.04
C GLY A 157 6.35 -10.26 -6.26
N PHE A 158 5.58 -9.18 -6.19
CA PHE A 158 4.25 -9.21 -5.58
C PHE A 158 3.30 -10.19 -6.29
N VAL A 159 3.28 -10.18 -7.63
CA VAL A 159 2.50 -11.17 -8.41
C VAL A 159 2.95 -12.58 -8.09
N ALA A 160 4.26 -12.87 -8.05
CA ALA A 160 4.78 -14.19 -7.71
C ALA A 160 4.36 -14.63 -6.29
N ILE A 161 4.45 -13.73 -5.30
CA ILE A 161 4.02 -13.97 -3.92
C ILE A 161 2.52 -14.28 -3.89
N ALA A 162 1.69 -13.45 -4.54
CA ALA A 162 0.25 -13.64 -4.56
C ALA A 162 -0.16 -14.95 -5.25
N THR A 163 0.52 -15.33 -6.34
CA THR A 163 0.36 -16.65 -6.98
C THR A 163 0.74 -17.77 -6.01
N GLY A 164 1.82 -17.62 -5.24
CA GLY A 164 2.19 -18.58 -4.18
C GLY A 164 1.06 -18.76 -3.15
N TYR A 165 0.46 -17.67 -2.68
CA TYR A 165 -0.70 -17.72 -1.79
C TYR A 165 -1.95 -18.33 -2.45
N ALA A 166 -2.16 -18.11 -3.75
CA ALA A 166 -3.24 -18.74 -4.51
C ALA A 166 -3.06 -20.26 -4.58
N VAL A 167 -1.86 -20.73 -4.96
CA VAL A 167 -1.53 -22.16 -5.01
C VAL A 167 -1.64 -22.78 -3.62
N PHE A 168 -1.15 -22.11 -2.58
CA PHE A 168 -1.26 -22.58 -1.21
C PHE A 168 -2.73 -22.72 -0.76
N GLY A 169 -3.57 -21.72 -1.06
CA GLY A 169 -5.00 -21.81 -0.77
C GLY A 169 -5.68 -22.95 -1.53
N LEU A 170 -5.34 -23.15 -2.80
CA LEU A 170 -5.89 -24.26 -3.60
C LEU A 170 -5.47 -25.61 -3.02
N GLY A 171 -4.22 -25.73 -2.55
CA GLY A 171 -3.74 -26.90 -1.82
C GLY A 171 -4.56 -27.17 -0.56
N GLN A 172 -4.78 -26.17 0.29
CA GLN A 172 -5.65 -26.31 1.47
C GLN A 172 -7.04 -26.86 1.11
N GLN A 173 -7.66 -26.29 0.07
CA GLN A 173 -8.98 -26.72 -0.40
C GLN A 173 -8.96 -28.15 -0.94
N ALA A 174 -7.92 -28.54 -1.69
CA ALA A 174 -7.81 -29.86 -2.29
C ALA A 174 -7.56 -30.97 -1.25
N PHE A 175 -6.78 -30.67 -0.20
CA PHE A 175 -6.38 -31.64 0.81
C PHE A 175 -7.23 -31.57 2.10
N GLY A 176 -8.19 -30.65 2.18
CA GLY A 176 -9.12 -30.54 3.30
C GLY A 176 -8.49 -30.11 4.62
N PHE A 177 -7.31 -29.47 4.60
CA PHE A 177 -6.71 -28.87 5.79
C PHE A 177 -6.88 -27.35 5.76
N THR A 178 -7.01 -26.74 6.93
CA THR A 178 -7.05 -25.27 7.06
C THR A 178 -5.79 -24.77 7.73
N PHE A 179 -5.20 -23.72 7.18
CA PHE A 179 -4.07 -23.04 7.81
C PHE A 179 -4.58 -22.23 9.00
N LEU A 180 -4.34 -22.77 10.20
CA LEU A 180 -4.88 -22.34 11.50
C LEU A 180 -6.42 -22.30 11.56
N ARG A 181 -7.00 -23.34 12.16
CA ARG A 181 -8.39 -23.51 12.63
C ARG A 181 -9.40 -22.43 12.19
N GLN A 182 -9.80 -22.48 10.92
CA GLN A 182 -10.83 -21.62 10.34
C GLN A 182 -12.18 -22.35 10.30
N ASP A 183 -12.76 -22.63 11.47
CA ASP A 183 -13.92 -23.53 11.63
C ASP A 183 -15.22 -23.03 10.94
N TRP A 184 -15.21 -21.82 10.35
CA TRP A 184 -16.42 -21.11 9.90
C TRP A 184 -16.43 -20.64 8.44
N GLN A 185 -15.40 -20.91 7.63
CA GLN A 185 -15.30 -20.37 6.27
C GLN A 185 -15.58 -21.45 5.22
N GLN A 186 -16.72 -21.38 4.55
CA GLN A 186 -16.90 -22.05 3.26
C GLN A 186 -16.21 -21.23 2.16
N GLY A 187 -15.14 -21.78 1.57
CA GLY A 187 -14.47 -21.25 0.39
C GLY A 187 -12.97 -21.01 0.56
N LEU A 188 -12.34 -20.59 -0.54
CA LEU A 188 -10.90 -20.39 -0.65
C LEU A 188 -10.43 -19.11 0.07
N THR A 189 -9.66 -19.24 1.15
CA THR A 189 -9.18 -18.10 1.97
C THR A 189 -7.65 -18.00 2.09
N SER A 190 -6.91 -19.06 1.72
CA SER A 190 -5.45 -19.15 1.89
C SER A 190 -5.03 -18.86 3.34
N THR A 191 -4.26 -17.81 3.63
CA THR A 191 -3.89 -17.43 5.01
C THR A 191 -4.79 -16.36 5.63
N PHE A 192 -5.78 -15.84 4.90
CA PHE A 192 -6.66 -14.79 5.38
C PHE A 192 -7.82 -15.39 6.15
N ILE A 193 -8.34 -14.70 7.17
CA ILE A 193 -9.57 -15.12 7.87
C ILE A 193 -10.81 -14.87 7.02
N ASN A 194 -10.79 -13.82 6.19
CA ASN A 194 -11.92 -13.39 5.38
C ASN A 194 -11.67 -13.65 3.89
N ARG A 195 -12.53 -14.46 3.25
CA ARG A 195 -12.49 -14.74 1.80
C ARG A 195 -12.50 -13.48 0.93
N ASN A 196 -13.20 -12.42 1.35
CA ASN A 196 -13.28 -11.17 0.60
C ASN A 196 -11.94 -10.41 0.65
N HIS A 197 -11.19 -10.51 1.76
CA HIS A 197 -9.85 -9.91 1.85
C HIS A 197 -8.87 -10.66 0.94
N PHE A 198 -8.97 -11.99 0.91
CA PHE A 198 -8.15 -12.79 0.00
C PHE A 198 -8.47 -12.50 -1.47
N ALA A 199 -9.75 -12.42 -1.83
CA ALA A 199 -10.17 -12.07 -3.19
C ALA A 199 -9.67 -10.68 -3.60
N LEU A 200 -9.74 -9.69 -2.71
CA LEU A 200 -9.19 -8.35 -2.94
C LEU A 200 -7.67 -8.41 -3.19
N TYR A 201 -6.95 -9.16 -2.37
CA TYR A 201 -5.51 -9.37 -2.51
C TYR A 201 -5.13 -9.97 -3.87
N LEU A 202 -5.84 -11.02 -4.30
CA LEU A 202 -5.65 -11.63 -5.62
C LEU A 202 -6.01 -10.67 -6.77
N ASN A 203 -7.09 -9.90 -6.64
CA ASN A 203 -7.49 -8.92 -7.65
C ASN A 203 -6.42 -7.83 -7.84
N MET A 204 -5.79 -7.36 -6.75
CA MET A 204 -4.66 -6.42 -6.85
C MET A 204 -3.48 -7.04 -7.61
N ALA A 205 -3.15 -8.30 -7.35
CA ALA A 205 -2.09 -9.00 -8.07
C ALA A 205 -2.45 -9.22 -9.55
N ALA A 206 -3.70 -9.58 -9.86
CA ALA A 206 -4.16 -9.75 -11.23
C ALA A 206 -4.10 -8.44 -12.03
N LEU A 207 -4.50 -7.31 -11.44
CA LEU A 207 -4.39 -5.98 -12.06
C LEU A 207 -2.93 -5.60 -12.30
N LEU A 208 -2.02 -5.91 -11.36
CA LEU A 208 -0.59 -5.67 -11.54
C LEU A 208 0.01 -6.58 -12.61
N ALA A 209 -0.38 -7.85 -12.66
CA ALA A 209 0.03 -8.80 -13.70
C ALA A 209 -0.42 -8.32 -15.08
N LEU A 210 -1.66 -7.85 -15.20
CA LEU A 210 -2.17 -7.24 -16.44
C LEU A 210 -1.37 -6.00 -16.82
N CYS A 211 -1.08 -5.11 -15.88
CA CYS A 211 -0.20 -3.95 -16.13
C CYS A 211 1.18 -4.37 -16.65
N LEU A 212 1.79 -5.38 -16.06
CA LEU A 212 3.10 -5.90 -16.48
C LEU A 212 3.06 -6.56 -17.87
N LEU A 213 1.96 -7.24 -18.19
CA LEU A 213 1.74 -7.85 -19.51
C LEU A 213 1.50 -6.80 -20.60
N LEU A 214 0.77 -5.73 -20.28
CA LEU A 214 0.47 -4.65 -21.20
C LEU A 214 1.64 -3.67 -21.37
N ASP A 215 2.55 -3.57 -20.40
CA ASP A 215 3.64 -2.59 -20.44
C ASP A 215 4.54 -2.70 -21.69
N PRO A 216 4.96 -3.90 -22.16
CA PRO A 216 5.67 -4.04 -23.43
C PRO A 216 4.84 -3.63 -24.65
N LEU A 217 3.52 -3.86 -24.65
CA LEU A 217 2.61 -3.60 -25.77
C LEU A 217 2.25 -2.12 -25.90
N LEU A 218 2.07 -1.44 -24.76
CA LEU A 218 1.72 -0.03 -24.69
C LEU A 218 2.93 0.90 -24.80
N ARG A 219 4.15 0.36 -24.65
CA ARG A 219 5.36 1.11 -24.96
C ARG A 219 5.31 1.44 -26.45
N PRO A 220 5.26 2.73 -26.84
CA PRO A 220 5.34 3.08 -28.25
C PRO A 220 6.61 2.45 -28.77
N ALA A 221 6.47 1.51 -29.72
CA ALA A 221 7.57 0.77 -30.31
C ALA A 221 8.67 1.79 -30.57
N ALA A 222 9.76 1.69 -29.81
CA ALA A 222 10.88 2.60 -29.95
C ALA A 222 11.20 2.57 -31.44
N ARG A 223 10.96 3.72 -32.10
CA ARG A 223 10.94 3.85 -33.57
C ARG A 223 11.97 2.89 -34.11
N VAL A 224 11.52 1.89 -34.87
CA VAL A 224 12.40 1.03 -35.65
C VAL A 224 13.46 1.97 -36.21
N PRO A 225 14.74 1.86 -35.79
CA PRO A 225 15.76 2.76 -36.29
C PRO A 225 15.61 2.72 -37.80
N PRO A 226 15.49 3.88 -38.48
CA PRO A 226 15.28 3.89 -39.93
C PRO A 226 16.29 2.91 -40.50
N LEU A 227 15.78 1.86 -41.15
CA LEU A 227 16.60 0.83 -41.80
C LEU A 227 17.76 1.59 -42.42
N PRO A 228 19.03 1.29 -42.07
CA PRO A 228 20.16 2.06 -42.54
C PRO A 228 19.98 2.20 -44.04
N ALA A 229 19.65 3.41 -44.49
CA ALA A 229 19.30 3.68 -45.87
C ALA A 229 20.45 3.09 -46.66
N ALA A 230 20.17 2.01 -47.39
CA ALA A 230 21.14 1.09 -47.94
C ALA A 230 22.32 1.92 -48.41
N ALA A 231 23.42 1.87 -47.63
CA ALA A 231 24.57 2.71 -47.83
C ALA A 231 25.01 2.40 -49.25
N GLY A 232 24.69 3.36 -50.14
CA GLY A 232 24.84 3.19 -51.56
C GLY A 232 26.23 2.68 -51.80
N ARG A 233 26.32 1.53 -52.47
CA ARG A 233 27.51 0.97 -53.08
C ARG A 233 28.45 2.10 -53.51
N LYS A 234 29.42 2.46 -52.67
CA LYS A 234 30.67 3.08 -53.15
C LYS A 234 31.52 1.96 -53.71
N ARG A 235 31.09 1.51 -54.89
CA ARG A 235 31.93 0.88 -55.89
C ARG A 235 32.87 1.98 -56.40
N ARG A 236 34.16 1.65 -56.57
CA ARG A 236 35.29 2.47 -57.06
C ARG A 236 36.03 3.23 -55.93
N ARG A 237 37.35 3.13 -55.79
CA ARG A 237 38.41 2.64 -56.68
C ARG A 237 39.63 2.28 -55.83
N ALA A 238 40.26 1.18 -56.18
CA ALA A 238 41.66 0.93 -55.85
C ALA A 238 42.54 1.93 -56.64
N SER A 239 43.32 2.71 -55.92
CA SER A 239 44.66 3.23 -56.29
C SER A 239 45.11 4.01 -55.04
N GLY A 240 46.03 3.50 -54.23
CA GLY A 240 47.43 3.37 -54.64
C GLY A 240 48.05 4.76 -54.73
N ALA A 241 48.24 5.44 -53.58
CA ALA A 241 49.14 6.59 -53.50
C ALA A 241 49.61 6.81 -52.06
N LYS A 242 50.92 6.90 -51.94
CA LYS A 242 51.79 7.05 -50.77
C LYS A 242 51.73 8.50 -50.24
N ALA A 243 52.04 8.66 -48.94
CA ALA A 243 51.96 9.86 -48.07
C ALA A 243 52.66 11.17 -48.58
N PRO A 244 52.50 12.32 -47.89
CA PRO A 244 53.37 12.63 -46.72
C PRO A 244 52.71 13.45 -45.58
N PRO A 245 53.43 13.65 -44.44
CA PRO A 245 52.91 14.29 -43.22
C PRO A 245 53.33 15.76 -43.11
N ARG A 246 52.38 16.67 -42.92
CA ARG A 246 52.57 18.08 -42.49
C ARG A 246 51.22 18.56 -41.95
N SER A 247 51.06 19.40 -40.94
CA SER A 247 51.93 20.08 -39.99
C SER A 247 50.95 20.84 -39.08
N ARG A 248 51.30 20.97 -37.81
CA ARG A 248 50.63 21.82 -36.83
C ARG A 248 50.27 23.19 -37.41
N LEU A 249 49.01 23.61 -37.28
CA LEU A 249 48.63 25.01 -37.29
C LEU A 249 47.54 25.25 -36.25
N ARG A 250 48.01 25.67 -35.08
CA ARG A 250 47.29 26.51 -34.12
C ARG A 250 46.66 27.68 -34.88
N ARG A 251 45.42 28.08 -34.52
CA ARG A 251 45.01 29.47 -34.23
C ARG A 251 43.53 29.55 -33.84
N PRO A 252 43.07 30.66 -33.23
CA PRO A 252 42.30 30.62 -31.98
C PRO A 252 40.88 31.19 -32.11
N ALA A 253 40.14 31.08 -31.00
CA ALA A 253 39.14 32.00 -30.50
C ALA A 253 38.39 32.91 -31.50
N ARG A 254 37.11 32.61 -31.72
CA ARG A 254 36.11 33.65 -31.99
C ARG A 254 35.01 33.61 -30.93
N ARG A 255 35.22 34.50 -29.96
CA ARG A 255 34.21 35.14 -29.11
C ARG A 255 33.28 35.98 -30.01
N LEU A 256 32.07 36.20 -29.49
CA LEU A 256 31.15 37.29 -29.86
C LEU A 256 30.40 37.18 -31.19
N ALA A 257 29.19 36.63 -31.13
CA ALA A 257 28.05 37.16 -31.87
C ALA A 257 26.90 37.38 -30.87
N ARG A 258 26.85 38.61 -30.38
CA ARG A 258 25.75 39.22 -29.64
C ARG A 258 24.72 39.68 -30.67
N HIS A 259 23.45 39.59 -30.28
CA HIS A 259 22.31 40.38 -30.74
C HIS A 259 21.73 40.16 -32.14
N ALA A 260 20.41 40.36 -32.14
CA ALA A 260 19.48 40.57 -33.24
C ALA A 260 18.72 39.34 -33.73
N LEU A 261 17.46 39.60 -34.10
CA LEU A 261 16.37 38.70 -34.46
C LEU A 261 15.62 38.12 -33.24
N GLN A 262 14.34 38.39 -33.02
CA GLN A 262 13.35 39.14 -33.80
C GLN A 262 12.09 39.19 -32.93
N GLY A 263 11.40 40.33 -32.93
CA GLY A 263 10.09 40.46 -32.33
C GLY A 263 9.11 39.43 -32.92
N ARG A 264 8.38 38.75 -32.04
CA ARG A 264 7.20 37.96 -32.43
C ARG A 264 5.97 38.68 -31.90
N PRO A 265 5.00 39.04 -32.76
CA PRO A 265 3.73 39.59 -32.31
C PRO A 265 2.92 38.53 -31.56
N ALA A 266 2.13 39.02 -30.60
CA ALA A 266 1.23 38.24 -29.78
C ALA A 266 0.18 37.54 -30.66
N GLN A 267 0.14 36.20 -30.61
CA GLN A 267 -0.99 35.44 -31.17
C GLN A 267 -2.16 35.47 -30.17
N PRO A 268 -3.39 35.80 -30.63
CA PRO A 268 -4.58 35.79 -29.78
C PRO A 268 -4.97 34.35 -29.44
N ARG A 269 -5.26 34.12 -28.15
CA ARG A 269 -5.74 32.84 -27.63
C ARG A 269 -7.14 32.51 -28.19
N PRO A 270 -7.41 31.28 -28.63
CA PRO A 270 -8.78 30.88 -28.97
C PRO A 270 -9.65 30.79 -27.70
N ARG A 271 -10.76 31.55 -27.72
CA ARG A 271 -11.84 31.47 -26.73
C ARG A 271 -12.36 30.02 -26.65
N ARG A 272 -12.25 29.41 -25.47
CA ARG A 272 -12.90 28.13 -25.17
C ARG A 272 -14.41 28.32 -25.25
N ALA A 273 -15.04 27.63 -26.19
CA ALA A 273 -16.48 27.45 -26.23
C ALA A 273 -16.93 26.75 -24.95
N ARG A 274 -17.80 27.43 -24.18
CA ARG A 274 -18.49 26.87 -23.02
C ARG A 274 -19.47 25.82 -23.53
N ARG A 275 -19.24 24.56 -23.16
CA ARG A 275 -20.22 23.48 -23.34
C ARG A 275 -21.32 23.66 -22.29
N PRO A 276 -22.61 23.73 -22.66
CA PRO A 276 -23.68 23.90 -21.69
C PRO A 276 -23.85 22.64 -20.82
N LEU A 277 -23.98 22.87 -19.51
CA LEU A 277 -24.39 21.87 -18.53
C LEU A 277 -25.77 21.32 -18.91
N ARG A 278 -25.85 20.05 -19.29
CA ARG A 278 -27.11 19.30 -19.24
C ARG A 278 -27.49 19.10 -17.78
N ARG A 279 -28.45 19.89 -17.32
CA ARG A 279 -29.26 19.62 -16.13
C ARG A 279 -29.98 18.29 -16.35
N HIS A 280 -29.56 17.23 -15.66
CA HIS A 280 -30.42 16.07 -15.48
C HIS A 280 -31.43 16.41 -14.39
N ALA A 281 -32.68 16.47 -14.82
CA ALA A 281 -33.85 16.72 -14.00
C ALA A 281 -33.98 15.66 -12.90
N SER A 282 -34.28 16.17 -11.71
CA SER A 282 -34.80 15.47 -10.54
C SER A 282 -36.02 14.65 -10.93
N ARG A 283 -36.03 13.37 -10.56
CA ARG A 283 -37.22 12.52 -10.54
C ARG A 283 -37.71 12.45 -9.08
N PRO A 284 -38.95 12.86 -8.77
CA PRO A 284 -39.53 12.70 -7.45
C PRO A 284 -40.23 11.33 -7.32
N ASP A 285 -40.34 10.89 -6.06
CA ASP A 285 -41.34 10.00 -5.47
C ASP A 285 -41.82 8.75 -6.21
N GLN A 286 -41.49 7.60 -5.61
CA GLN A 286 -42.32 6.41 -5.42
C GLN A 286 -41.58 5.60 -4.34
N GLY A 287 -42.11 5.31 -3.17
CA GLY A 287 -43.48 4.92 -2.86
C GLY A 287 -43.37 3.60 -2.10
N ASP A 288 -44.10 3.51 -0.99
CA ASP A 288 -44.06 2.48 0.04
C ASP A 288 -43.98 1.02 -0.41
N GLY A 289 -43.27 0.21 0.37
CA GLY A 289 -43.23 -1.23 0.18
C GLY A 289 -42.49 -2.00 1.27
N LEU A 290 -43.00 -1.97 2.51
CA LEU A 290 -42.62 -2.92 3.57
C LEU A 290 -42.94 -4.36 3.13
N PRO A 291 -41.98 -5.31 3.09
CA PRO A 291 -42.32 -6.71 2.92
C PRO A 291 -42.79 -7.30 4.24
N ARG A 292 -44.10 -7.61 4.25
CA ARG A 292 -44.85 -8.35 5.26
C ARG A 292 -44.14 -9.65 5.68
N GLY A 293 -44.25 -9.95 6.97
CA GLY A 293 -43.71 -11.12 7.62
C GLY A 293 -44.17 -12.44 7.00
N ARG A 294 -43.26 -13.41 6.98
CA ARG A 294 -43.57 -14.81 6.67
C ARG A 294 -44.02 -15.53 7.95
N PRO A 295 -45.07 -16.36 7.90
CA PRO A 295 -45.55 -17.11 9.05
C PRO A 295 -44.61 -18.29 9.38
N ARG A 296 -44.31 -18.43 10.67
CA ARG A 296 -43.71 -19.64 11.27
C ARG A 296 -44.64 -20.84 11.00
N ARG A 297 -44.19 -21.80 10.19
CA ARG A 297 -44.81 -23.12 10.14
C ARG A 297 -44.43 -23.89 11.39
N ALA A 298 -45.44 -24.23 12.19
CA ALA A 298 -45.37 -25.26 13.21
C ALA A 298 -45.05 -26.60 12.56
N ARG A 299 -44.07 -27.33 13.12
CA ARG A 299 -43.88 -28.76 12.85
C ARG A 299 -44.61 -29.56 13.92
N PRO A 300 -45.38 -30.60 13.56
CA PRO A 300 -46.06 -31.46 14.50
C PRO A 300 -45.09 -32.46 15.13
N GLY A 301 -45.42 -32.89 16.35
CA GLY A 301 -44.70 -33.90 17.10
C GLY A 301 -44.74 -35.28 16.44
N GLY A 302 -43.65 -36.01 16.64
CA GLY A 302 -43.56 -37.45 16.47
C GLY A 302 -42.82 -38.00 17.67
N GLY A 303 -43.55 -38.75 18.50
CA GLY A 303 -43.00 -39.42 19.67
C GLY A 303 -42.50 -40.84 19.38
N SER A 304 -42.00 -41.47 20.45
CA SER A 304 -41.55 -42.86 20.61
C SER A 304 -40.17 -43.15 20.00
N ARG A 305 -39.24 -43.87 20.65
CA ARG A 305 -39.33 -44.85 21.74
C ARG A 305 -37.91 -45.16 22.27
N SER A 306 -37.83 -45.62 23.54
CA SER A 306 -36.83 -46.53 24.15
C SER A 306 -35.33 -46.34 23.81
N GLY A 307 -34.39 -46.14 24.73
CA GLY A 307 -34.28 -46.61 26.11
C GLY A 307 -32.85 -47.15 26.26
N SER A 308 -32.09 -46.70 27.26
CA SER A 308 -30.92 -47.44 27.77
C SER A 308 -30.39 -46.80 29.05
N SER A 309 -30.41 -47.62 30.11
CA SER A 309 -29.40 -47.78 31.16
C SER A 309 -28.89 -46.55 31.93
N ALA A 310 -29.27 -46.55 33.22
CA ALA A 310 -28.57 -45.90 34.31
C ALA A 310 -27.11 -46.36 34.45
N THR A 311 -26.19 -45.46 34.80
CA THR A 311 -25.57 -45.39 36.15
C THR A 311 -24.62 -44.18 36.26
N PRO A 312 -24.35 -43.71 37.50
CA PRO A 312 -23.74 -42.41 37.78
C PRO A 312 -22.25 -42.52 38.11
N SER A 313 -21.48 -41.44 37.93
CA SER A 313 -20.33 -41.05 38.77
C SER A 313 -19.49 -39.93 38.13
N SER A 314 -18.74 -39.24 38.99
CA SER A 314 -17.63 -38.34 38.68
C SER A 314 -17.92 -36.84 38.70
N THR A 315 -18.23 -36.42 39.92
CA THR A 315 -17.74 -35.23 40.63
C THR A 315 -16.54 -34.51 40.01
N ALA A 316 -16.75 -33.21 39.82
CA ALA A 316 -15.81 -32.12 39.68
C ALA A 316 -14.41 -32.35 40.27
N SER A 317 -13.38 -32.20 39.43
CA SER A 317 -12.02 -31.83 39.86
C SER A 317 -11.16 -31.46 38.65
N ARG A 318 -11.18 -30.19 38.22
CA ARG A 318 -10.03 -29.52 37.58
C ARG A 318 -10.00 -28.05 37.98
N THR A 319 -9.32 -27.75 39.09
CA THR A 319 -7.97 -27.15 39.13
C THR A 319 -7.85 -25.77 38.47
N SER A 320 -8.23 -24.76 39.27
CA SER A 320 -7.34 -23.66 39.69
C SER A 320 -5.95 -23.58 39.03
N ALA A 321 -5.83 -22.81 37.95
CA ALA A 321 -4.54 -22.37 37.41
C ALA A 321 -4.69 -21.09 36.56
N ALA A 322 -5.07 -19.96 37.15
CA ALA A 322 -4.90 -18.62 36.54
C ALA A 322 -5.23 -17.49 37.54
N ARG A 323 -4.54 -17.42 38.67
CA ARG A 323 -4.64 -16.25 39.58
C ARG A 323 -3.40 -16.10 40.47
N ARG A 324 -2.22 -16.01 39.85
CA ARG A 324 -0.95 -15.60 40.50
C ARG A 324 0.01 -15.05 39.44
N ALA A 325 -0.24 -13.81 39.01
CA ALA A 325 0.74 -12.98 38.28
C ALA A 325 0.29 -11.50 38.26
N SER A 326 0.19 -10.85 39.43
CA SER A 326 0.18 -9.36 39.49
C SER A 326 0.53 -8.76 40.87
N ARG A 327 1.28 -9.49 41.71
CA ARG A 327 1.85 -8.94 42.96
C ARG A 327 3.33 -9.29 43.05
N ALA A 328 4.18 -8.52 42.36
CA ALA A 328 5.62 -8.43 42.62
C ALA A 328 6.25 -7.29 41.79
N GLN A 329 5.96 -6.05 42.14
CA GLN A 329 6.79 -4.86 41.88
C GLN A 329 6.12 -3.72 42.65
N GLY A 330 6.69 -3.10 43.66
CA GLY A 330 8.07 -3.06 44.11
C GLY A 330 8.22 -1.73 44.83
N ASP A 331 7.76 -1.70 46.08
CA ASP A 331 8.04 -0.63 47.03
C ASP A 331 9.53 -0.66 47.36
N SER A 332 10.27 0.36 46.91
CA SER A 332 11.52 0.73 47.55
C SER A 332 11.90 2.19 47.27
N ARG A 333 11.76 2.99 48.33
CA ARG A 333 12.72 4.01 48.79
C ARG A 333 12.86 5.28 47.94
N PHE A 334 12.41 6.40 48.50
CA PHE A 334 13.26 7.57 48.75
C PHE A 334 12.69 8.37 49.93
N GLY A 335 13.53 8.52 50.96
CA GLY A 335 13.35 9.39 52.12
C GLY A 335 14.74 9.68 52.67
N GLY A 336 15.12 10.96 52.61
CA GLY A 336 16.45 11.51 52.86
C GLY A 336 16.61 12.78 52.05
#